data_AF-A0AAW3YP21-F1
#
_entry.id   AF-A0AAW3YP21-F1
#
_cell.length_a   1.000
_cell.length_b   1.000
_cell.length_c   1.000
_cell.angle_alpha   90.00
_cell.angle_beta   90.00
_cell.angle_gamma   90.00
#
_symmetry.space_group_name_H-M   'P 1'
#
loop_
_entity.id
_entity.type
_entity.pdbx_description
1 polymer ?
#
loop_
_entity_poly.entity_id
_entity_poly.type
_entity_poly.pdbx_seq_one_letter_code
_entity_poly.pdbx_strand_id
1 'polypeptide(L)' 'MSVSRKRFIAGAVCPKCQSQDTLAMWQENQVDIVECARCGHTQRQTDEAVNVHVREQEQVIGIFTPQ' A
#
# COMPACT_ATOMS: atom_id res chain seq x y z
N MET A 1 18.91 -5.62 -21.47
CA MET A 1 18.31 -6.29 -20.29
C MET A 1 17.90 -5.22 -19.30
N SER A 2 16.64 -4.81 -19.29
CA SER A 2 16.10 -3.83 -18.35
C SER A 2 15.90 -4.50 -16.99
N VAL A 3 16.97 -4.51 -16.19
CA VAL A 3 16.89 -4.92 -14.78
C VAL A 3 15.97 -3.94 -14.06
N SER A 4 14.80 -4.40 -13.62
CA SER A 4 13.90 -3.64 -12.74
C SER A 4 14.63 -3.37 -11.42
N ARG A 5 15.30 -2.23 -11.33
CA ARG A 5 16.11 -1.86 -10.15
C ARG A 5 15.22 -1.26 -9.07
N LYS A 6 15.36 -1.80 -7.84
CA LYS A 6 14.89 -1.14 -6.62
C LYS A 6 15.58 0.23 -6.51
N ARG A 7 14.81 1.30 -6.34
CA ARG A 7 15.27 2.69 -6.22
C ARG A 7 15.31 3.08 -4.74
N PHE A 8 16.36 3.71 -4.27
CA PHE A 8 16.37 4.29 -2.91
C PHE A 8 15.90 5.74 -2.96
N ILE A 9 15.10 6.14 -1.97
CA ILE A 9 14.59 7.51 -1.87
C ILE A 9 15.56 8.33 -0.99
N ALA A 10 16.39 9.14 -1.64
CA ALA A 10 17.31 10.03 -0.96
C ALA A 10 16.56 11.18 -0.26
N GLY A 11 16.97 11.52 0.96
CA GLY A 11 16.35 12.55 1.80
C GLY A 11 15.05 12.11 2.50
N ALA A 12 14.57 10.88 2.27
CA ALA A 12 13.38 10.39 2.93
C ALA A 12 13.69 9.81 4.30
N VAL A 13 12.90 10.22 5.29
CA VAL A 13 12.98 9.74 6.66
C VAL A 13 11.86 8.72 6.89
N CYS A 14 12.20 7.54 7.39
CA CYS A 14 11.20 6.54 7.75
C CYS A 14 10.33 7.06 8.91
N PRO A 15 8.99 7.09 8.79
CA PRO A 15 8.12 7.56 9.87
C PRO A 15 8.13 6.64 11.10
N LYS A 16 8.45 5.34 10.94
CA LYS A 16 8.49 4.39 12.07
C LYS A 16 9.77 4.45 12.90
N CYS A 17 10.92 4.63 12.25
CA CYS A 17 12.23 4.52 12.93
C CYS A 17 13.12 5.75 12.76
N GLN A 18 12.63 6.79 12.09
CA GLN A 18 13.29 8.07 11.87
C GLN A 18 14.67 7.98 11.18
N SER A 19 14.94 6.85 10.51
CA SER A 19 16.17 6.72 9.73
C SER A 19 16.03 7.39 8.37
N GLN A 20 17.05 8.17 8.03
CA GLN A 20 17.20 8.82 6.74
C GLN A 20 17.81 7.85 5.71
N ASP A 21 17.40 7.96 4.45
CA ASP A 21 17.95 7.22 3.30
C ASP A 21 17.75 5.69 3.35
N THR A 22 16.79 5.22 4.15
CA THR A 22 16.51 3.79 4.31
C THR A 22 15.29 3.28 3.55
N LEU A 23 14.56 4.17 2.85
CA LEU A 23 13.38 3.78 2.07
C LEU A 23 13.78 3.33 0.67
N ALA A 24 13.34 2.14 0.29
CA ALA A 24 13.59 1.51 -0.99
C ALA A 24 12.25 1.28 -1.70
N MET A 25 12.11 1.82 -2.90
CA MET A 25 10.92 1.78 -3.72
C MET A 25 11.14 0.89 -4.96
N TRP A 26 10.16 0.07 -5.32
CA TRP A 26 10.16 -0.68 -6.57
C TRP A 26 8.74 -0.83 -7.10
N GLN A 27 8.63 -1.09 -8.39
CA GLN A 27 7.36 -1.36 -9.04
C GLN A 27 7.19 -2.87 -9.19
N GLU A 28 6.09 -3.42 -8.68
CA GLU A 28 5.72 -4.82 -8.79
C GLU A 28 4.27 -4.91 -9.29
N ASN A 29 4.04 -5.56 -10.43
CA ASN A 29 2.70 -5.71 -11.02
C ASN A 29 1.93 -4.37 -11.18
N GLN A 30 2.61 -3.30 -11.61
CA GLN A 30 2.08 -1.93 -11.71
C GLN A 30 1.73 -1.25 -10.37
N VAL A 31 2.12 -1.86 -9.24
CA VAL A 31 1.99 -1.28 -7.91
C VAL A 31 3.33 -0.76 -7.45
N ASP A 32 3.38 0.48 -6.98
CA ASP A 32 4.56 1.04 -6.36
C ASP A 32 4.63 0.60 -4.88
N ILE A 33 5.71 -0.10 -4.53
CA ILE A 33 5.97 -0.60 -3.19
C ILE A 33 7.15 0.17 -2.62
N VAL A 34 7.00 0.72 -1.42
CA VAL A 34 8.04 1.41 -0.64
C VAL A 34 8.32 0.63 0.63
N GLU A 35 9.56 0.25 0.90
CA GLU A 35 9.96 -0.50 2.08
C GLU A 35 11.13 0.16 2.80
N CYS A 36 11.06 0.24 4.11
CA CYS A 36 12.17 0.65 4.94
C CYS A 36 13.12 -0.52 5.21
N ALA A 37 14.34 -0.48 4.66
CA ALA A 37 15.36 -1.51 4.85
C ALA A 37 15.84 -1.65 6.31
N ARG A 38 15.60 -0.65 7.16
CA ARG A 38 16.03 -0.66 8.57
C ARG A 38 15.04 -1.33 9.54
N CYS A 39 13.75 -1.05 9.40
CA CYS A 39 12.71 -1.55 10.30
C CYS A 39 11.73 -2.52 9.64
N GLY A 40 11.86 -2.76 8.33
CA GLY A 40 10.98 -3.63 7.56
C GLY A 40 9.58 -3.04 7.32
N HIS A 41 9.38 -1.73 7.52
CA HIS A 41 8.09 -1.11 7.24
C HIS A 41 7.83 -1.01 5.74
N THR A 42 6.85 -1.75 5.24
CA THR A 42 6.42 -1.69 3.83
C THR A 42 5.12 -0.91 3.71
N GLN A 43 5.05 -0.04 2.71
CA GLN A 43 3.89 0.71 2.26
C GLN A 43 3.66 0.34 0.80
N ARG A 44 2.45 -0.09 0.46
CA ARG A 44 2.05 -0.34 -0.92
C ARG A 44 1.19 0.83 -1.34
N GLN A 45 1.65 1.59 -2.34
CA GLN A 45 0.79 2.52 -3.06
C GLN A 45 0.06 1.74 -4.14
N THR A 46 -0.75 0.78 -3.70
CA THR A 46 -1.96 0.40 -4.44
C THR A 46 -2.88 1.61 -4.44
N ASP A 47 -3.80 1.69 -5.39
CA ASP A 47 -4.91 2.66 -5.43
C ASP A 47 -5.90 2.41 -4.25
N GLU A 48 -5.37 2.23 -3.04
CA GLU A 48 -6.06 1.96 -1.77
C GLU A 48 -6.78 3.20 -1.23
N ALA A 49 -7.01 4.20 -2.08
CA ALA A 49 -8.13 5.11 -1.93
C ALA A 49 -9.49 4.42 -2.16
N VAL A 50 -9.53 3.14 -2.58
CA VAL A 50 -10.78 2.41 -2.86
C VAL A 50 -11.04 1.22 -1.90
N ASN A 51 -10.47 1.19 -0.69
CA ASN A 51 -10.92 0.21 0.32
C ASN A 51 -11.14 0.76 1.74
N VAL A 52 -11.45 2.06 1.86
CA VAL A 52 -12.03 2.68 3.08
C VAL A 52 -13.46 3.19 2.82
N HIS A 53 -14.13 2.57 1.85
CA HIS A 53 -15.58 2.69 1.63
C HIS A 53 -16.27 1.32 1.64
N VAL A 54 -15.85 0.40 2.51
CA VAL A 54 -16.84 -0.51 3.10
C VAL A 54 -17.61 0.33 4.10
N ARG A 55 -18.64 1.03 3.61
CA ARG A 55 -19.63 1.64 4.50
C ARG A 55 -20.21 0.50 5.33
N GLU A 56 -20.03 0.57 6.65
CA GLU A 56 -20.78 -0.14 7.68
C GLU A 56 -22.26 0.27 7.65
N GLN A 57 -22.89 0.12 6.49
CA GLN A 57 -24.30 0.36 6.26
C GLN A 57 -24.85 -0.91 5.64
N GLU A 58 -24.79 -1.99 6.43
CA GLU A 58 -25.87 -2.97 6.49
C GLU A 58 -27.19 -2.23 6.29
N GLN A 59 -27.90 -2.40 5.16
CA GLN A 59 -29.36 -2.41 5.14
C GLN A 59 -29.86 -3.28 3.96
N VAL A 60 -30.37 -4.45 4.34
CA VAL A 60 -31.37 -5.28 3.64
C VAL A 60 -30.87 -6.13 2.46
N ILE A 61 -30.41 -7.34 2.78
CA ILE A 61 -30.60 -8.51 1.91
C ILE A 61 -32.11 -8.72 1.86
N GLY A 62 -32.73 -8.44 0.70
CA GLY A 62 -34.17 -8.56 0.50
C GLY A 62 -34.66 -9.96 0.87
N ILE A 63 -35.54 -10.03 1.87
CA ILE A 63 -36.28 -11.24 2.23
C ILE A 63 -37.19 -11.58 1.06
N PHE A 64 -36.85 -12.63 0.33
CA PHE A 64 -37.67 -13.21 -0.73
C PHE A 64 -38.95 -13.77 -0.08
N THR A 65 -40.10 -13.16 -0.34
CA THR A 65 -41.39 -13.65 0.15
C THR A 65 -42.11 -14.34 -1.01
N PRO A 66 -42.23 -15.68 -1.02
CA PRO A 66 -43.08 -16.37 -1.98
C PRO A 66 -44.55 -16.33 -1.50
N GLN A 67 -45.46 -15.92 -2.38
CA GLN A 67 -46.84 -16.44 -2.36
C GLN A 67 -46.95 -17.53 -3.42
#